data_AF-T0SUP4-F1
#
_entry.id   AF-T0SUP4-F1
#
_cell.length_a   1.000
_cell.length_b   1.000
_cell.length_c   1.000
_cell.angle_alpha   90.00
_cell.angle_beta   90.00
_cell.angle_gamma   90.00
#
_symmetry.space_group_name_H-M   'P 1'
#
loop_
_entity.id
_entity.type
_entity.pdbx_description
1 polymer ?
#
loop_
_entity_poly.entity_id
_entity_poly.type
_entity_poly.pdbx_seq_one_letter_code
_entity_poly.pdbx_strand_id
1 'polypeptide(L)'
;MNKFSILLITLSLVSCVAPRDKRALYGDNEKSSSSSSSNGSSSSGSNGSAIEVDDGSGTTTGSSGSTIPAALQKCSWSLDGESGFATSSNTHLGAHTICQSTTDQSEVYVQLKTPLPSTRLCVIPTYTTSDRSIFLGEARCQFIESNLKLYRFPLVKNRDYGKYQNFQINSVMVMKEASYFFDSPFYRDQISYDAFFICSVNLDLYGDSRYCDAFKSKGEYVFKKF
;
A
#
# COMPACT_ATOMS: atom_id res chain seq x y z
N MET A 1 47.97 -37.47 33.70
CA MET A 1 46.53 -37.41 34.01
C MET A 1 46.31 -36.25 34.97
N ASN A 2 45.64 -35.18 34.53
CA ASN A 2 44.73 -34.40 35.35
C ASN A 2 43.88 -33.52 34.41
N LYS A 3 42.57 -33.71 34.54
CA LYS A 3 41.47 -33.12 33.77
C LYS A 3 40.97 -31.85 34.46
N PHE A 4 40.07 -31.14 33.77
CA PHE A 4 39.16 -30.08 34.25
C PHE A 4 39.79 -28.69 34.43
N SER A 5 39.21 -27.57 33.99
CA SER A 5 37.91 -27.35 33.33
C SER A 5 37.94 -26.00 32.61
N ILE A 6 37.30 -25.97 31.45
CA ILE A 6 36.94 -24.78 30.68
C ILE A 6 35.84 -24.03 31.42
N LEU A 7 35.98 -22.71 31.60
CA LEU A 7 34.84 -21.82 31.82
C LEU A 7 34.98 -20.60 30.89
N LEU A 8 34.38 -20.72 29.71
CA LEU A 8 34.10 -19.63 28.78
C LEU A 8 33.20 -18.60 29.49
N ILE A 9 33.72 -17.41 29.73
CA ILE A 9 32.91 -16.22 30.00
C ILE A 9 32.70 -15.52 28.66
N THR A 10 31.76 -16.02 27.87
CA THR A 10 31.16 -15.24 26.78
C THR A 10 30.11 -14.32 27.41
N LEU A 11 30.53 -13.10 27.78
CA LEU A 11 29.61 -12.00 28.02
C LEU A 11 28.89 -11.72 26.69
N SER A 12 27.69 -12.28 26.54
CA SER A 12 26.73 -11.85 25.54
C SER A 12 26.41 -10.38 25.77
N LEU A 13 26.92 -9.52 24.89
CA LEU A 13 26.45 -8.16 24.71
C LEU A 13 24.97 -8.25 24.29
N VAL A 14 24.08 -8.15 25.27
CA VAL A 14 22.66 -7.90 25.01
C VAL A 14 22.58 -6.49 24.44
N SER A 15 22.57 -6.37 23.13
CA SER A 15 22.13 -5.14 22.48
C SER A 15 20.65 -4.98 22.78
N CYS A 16 20.34 -4.25 23.84
CA CYS A 16 19.02 -3.69 24.04
C CYS A 16 18.74 -2.78 22.83
N VAL A 17 17.99 -3.28 21.86
CA VAL A 17 17.31 -2.40 20.90
C VAL A 17 16.32 -1.61 21.76
N ALA A 18 16.61 -0.33 21.98
CA ALA A 18 15.71 0.56 22.71
C ALA A 18 14.30 0.45 22.11
N PRO A 19 13.23 0.51 22.93
CA PRO A 19 11.88 0.55 22.39
C PRO A 19 11.81 1.70 21.39
N ARG A 20 11.52 1.40 20.12
CA ARG A 20 11.16 2.44 19.15
C ARG A 20 9.90 3.10 19.70
N ASP A 21 10.07 4.31 20.21
CA ASP A 21 8.98 5.18 20.61
C ASP A 21 7.96 5.26 19.47
N LYS A 22 6.77 4.72 19.73
CA LYS A 22 5.58 5.01 18.93
C LYS A 22 5.08 6.39 19.34
N ARG A 23 5.75 7.45 18.88
CA ARG A 23 5.21 8.81 18.77
C ARG A 23 6.17 9.73 18.02
N ALA A 24 5.99 9.80 16.71
CA ALA A 24 6.21 11.03 15.97
C ALA A 24 4.87 11.38 15.29
N LEU A 25 3.91 11.76 16.12
CA LEU A 25 2.72 12.50 15.73
C LEU A 25 3.10 13.98 15.83
N TYR A 26 2.91 14.70 14.71
CA TYR A 26 3.10 16.14 14.50
C TYR A 26 4.54 16.65 14.32
N GLY A 27 4.88 16.87 13.05
CA GLY A 27 5.89 17.82 12.61
C GLY A 27 5.26 18.83 11.64
N ASP A 28 4.16 19.45 12.03
CA ASP A 28 3.60 20.58 11.29
C ASP A 28 4.34 21.86 11.70
N ASN A 29 5.32 22.22 10.88
CA ASN A 29 5.81 23.59 10.77
C ASN A 29 5.03 24.27 9.64
N GLU A 30 3.85 24.84 9.92
CA GLU A 30 3.30 25.87 9.04
C GLU A 30 2.78 27.08 9.81
N LYS A 31 3.44 28.20 9.50
CA LYS A 31 3.03 29.56 9.81
C LYS A 31 1.83 29.93 8.93
N SER A 32 0.76 30.39 9.59
CA SER A 32 -0.15 31.48 9.19
C SER A 32 -0.73 31.51 7.76
N SER A 33 -2.07 31.49 7.64
CA SER A 33 -2.86 32.72 7.40
C SER A 33 -4.36 32.44 7.13
N SER A 34 -5.19 33.15 7.89
CA SER A 34 -6.53 33.71 7.60
C SER A 34 -7.28 33.37 6.30
N SER A 35 -8.52 32.90 6.50
CA SER A 35 -9.81 33.29 5.87
C SER A 35 -9.92 33.53 4.35
N SER A 36 -10.89 32.85 3.72
CA SER A 36 -12.01 33.52 3.02
C SER A 36 -13.09 32.53 2.57
N SER A 37 -14.31 32.80 2.99
CA SER A 37 -15.56 32.29 2.44
C SER A 37 -15.72 32.65 0.97
N SER A 38 -16.20 31.72 0.14
CA SER A 38 -16.91 32.07 -1.10
C SER A 38 -18.01 31.04 -1.41
N ASN A 39 -19.10 31.60 -1.91
CA ASN A 39 -20.40 31.00 -2.15
C ASN A 39 -20.56 30.75 -3.66
N GLY A 40 -21.38 29.77 -4.05
CA GLY A 40 -21.90 29.60 -5.43
C GLY A 40 -21.09 28.60 -6.28
N SER A 41 -21.65 27.88 -7.25
CA SER A 41 -22.99 27.82 -7.83
C SER A 41 -23.11 26.49 -8.60
N SER A 42 -24.34 26.01 -8.77
CA SER A 42 -24.68 24.82 -9.57
C SER A 42 -24.43 25.01 -11.06
N SER A 43 -23.93 23.96 -11.73
CA SER A 43 -24.11 23.78 -13.17
C SER A 43 -24.15 22.29 -13.53
N SER A 44 -25.35 21.80 -13.84
CA SER A 44 -25.57 20.56 -14.56
C SER A 44 -25.01 20.66 -15.99
N GLY A 45 -24.25 19.65 -16.42
CA GLY A 45 -23.77 19.51 -17.80
C GLY A 45 -23.42 18.05 -18.11
N SER A 46 -24.22 17.44 -18.99
CA SER A 46 -24.12 16.03 -19.42
C SER A 46 -22.96 15.74 -20.38
N ASN A 47 -22.51 14.48 -20.29
CA ASN A 47 -21.97 13.61 -21.35
C ASN A 47 -20.59 13.91 -21.95
N GLY A 48 -19.57 13.57 -21.16
CA GLY A 48 -18.33 12.96 -21.60
C GLY A 48 -17.73 12.26 -20.39
N SER A 49 -17.68 10.93 -20.36
CA SER A 49 -17.16 10.14 -19.24
C SER A 49 -15.65 10.36 -19.07
N ALA A 50 -15.28 11.48 -18.43
CA ALA A 50 -13.92 11.80 -18.08
C ALA A 50 -13.58 11.14 -16.75
N ILE A 51 -12.53 10.32 -16.71
CA ILE A 51 -11.94 9.88 -15.46
C ILE A 51 -10.94 10.95 -15.00
N GLU A 52 -11.08 11.41 -13.78
CA GLU A 52 -10.12 12.32 -13.14
C GLU A 52 -8.91 11.51 -12.65
N VAL A 53 -7.70 11.96 -12.98
CA VAL A 53 -6.47 11.37 -12.44
C VAL A 53 -6.02 12.22 -11.27
N ASP A 54 -5.95 11.62 -10.08
CA ASP A 54 -5.39 12.28 -8.91
C ASP A 54 -3.86 12.25 -9.02
N ASP A 55 -3.26 13.40 -9.33
CA ASP A 55 -1.81 13.56 -9.46
C ASP A 55 -1.13 13.98 -8.14
N GLY A 56 -1.90 14.21 -7.07
CA GLY A 56 -1.40 14.66 -5.77
C GLY A 56 -0.94 16.12 -5.72
N SER A 57 -1.18 16.92 -6.78
CA SER A 57 -0.92 18.36 -6.80
C SER A 57 -2.22 19.11 -6.55
N GLY A 58 -2.32 19.81 -5.42
CA GLY A 58 -3.47 20.63 -5.06
C GLY A 58 -3.64 21.83 -6.00
N THR A 59 -4.16 21.62 -7.20
CA THR A 59 -4.71 22.66 -8.07
C THR A 59 -5.70 22.02 -9.05
N THR A 60 -6.97 22.00 -8.67
CA THR A 60 -8.08 21.55 -9.53
C THR A 60 -8.26 22.54 -10.68
N THR A 61 -7.49 22.36 -11.75
CA THR A 61 -7.79 23.00 -13.04
C THR A 61 -8.73 22.06 -13.77
N GLY A 62 -10.00 22.44 -13.87
CA GLY A 62 -11.03 21.68 -14.58
C GLY A 62 -10.63 21.45 -16.03
N SER A 63 -10.03 20.30 -16.31
CA SER A 63 -9.77 19.83 -17.67
C SER A 63 -10.94 18.94 -18.08
N SER A 64 -11.90 19.54 -18.78
CA SER A 64 -12.98 18.82 -19.44
C SER A 64 -12.39 17.87 -20.48
N GLY A 65 -12.39 16.58 -20.17
CA GLY A 65 -11.98 15.50 -21.08
C GLY A 65 -10.58 14.94 -20.84
N SER A 66 -10.32 14.42 -19.64
CA SER A 66 -9.10 13.64 -19.36
C SER A 66 -9.19 12.27 -20.05
N THR A 67 -8.51 12.13 -21.17
CA THR A 67 -8.21 10.83 -21.80
C THR A 67 -7.21 10.10 -20.89
N ILE A 68 -7.42 8.81 -20.62
CA ILE A 68 -6.50 7.99 -19.81
C ILE A 68 -5.06 8.19 -20.33
N PRO A 69 -4.11 8.60 -19.47
CA PRO A 69 -2.72 8.83 -19.87
C PRO A 69 -2.12 7.63 -20.59
N ALA A 70 -1.28 7.87 -21.61
CA ALA A 70 -0.67 6.82 -22.43
C ALA A 70 0.04 5.75 -21.59
N ALA A 71 0.65 6.14 -20.47
CA ALA A 71 1.33 5.23 -19.55
C ALA A 71 0.40 4.18 -18.88
N LEU A 72 -0.91 4.42 -18.90
CA LEU A 72 -1.95 3.61 -18.24
C LEU A 72 -2.89 2.91 -19.21
N GLN A 73 -2.77 3.17 -20.52
CA GLN A 73 -3.67 2.62 -21.55
C GLN A 73 -3.57 1.09 -21.71
N LYS A 74 -2.51 0.46 -21.20
CA LYS A 74 -2.38 -1.02 -21.19
C LYS A 74 -3.37 -1.73 -20.25
N CYS A 75 -4.04 -0.99 -19.38
CA CYS A 75 -4.97 -1.53 -18.39
C CYS A 75 -6.42 -1.17 -18.73
N SER A 76 -7.35 -2.05 -18.34
CA SER A 76 -8.79 -1.78 -18.50
C SER A 76 -9.28 -0.89 -17.36
N TRP A 77 -9.86 0.25 -17.71
CA TRP A 77 -10.39 1.23 -16.75
C TRP A 77 -11.89 1.43 -16.95
N SER A 78 -12.59 1.70 -15.85
CA SER A 78 -14.02 2.00 -15.89
C SER A 78 -14.24 3.49 -16.14
N LEU A 79 -14.75 3.84 -17.31
CA LEU A 79 -15.08 5.24 -17.64
C LEU A 79 -16.42 5.68 -17.00
N ASP A 80 -17.31 4.73 -16.70
CA ASP A 80 -18.66 4.95 -16.19
C ASP A 80 -18.79 4.70 -14.67
N GLY A 81 -17.75 4.17 -14.03
CA GLY A 81 -17.77 3.77 -12.61
C GLY A 81 -18.51 2.45 -12.35
N GLU A 82 -19.05 1.80 -13.37
CA GLU A 82 -19.92 0.64 -13.26
C GLU A 82 -19.37 -0.62 -13.93
N SER A 83 -18.73 -0.47 -15.10
CA SER A 83 -18.22 -1.55 -15.95
C SER A 83 -16.81 -1.25 -16.48
N GLY A 84 -16.11 -2.24 -17.03
CA GLY A 84 -14.77 -2.04 -17.61
C GLY A 84 -13.58 -2.13 -16.65
N PHE A 85 -13.82 -2.51 -15.39
CA PHE A 85 -12.75 -2.85 -14.43
C PHE A 85 -11.97 -4.09 -14.88
N ALA A 86 -10.65 -4.11 -14.66
CA ALA A 86 -9.78 -5.23 -15.05
C ALA A 86 -10.10 -6.51 -14.26
N THR A 87 -10.48 -6.37 -13.00
CA THR A 87 -10.99 -7.45 -12.15
C THR A 87 -12.48 -7.23 -11.93
N SER A 88 -13.32 -8.18 -12.33
CA SER A 88 -14.78 -8.08 -12.19
C SER A 88 -15.28 -8.48 -10.79
N SER A 89 -14.56 -9.32 -10.06
CA SER A 89 -14.90 -9.70 -8.70
C SER A 89 -13.67 -10.07 -7.87
N ASN A 90 -13.68 -9.66 -6.60
CA ASN A 90 -12.71 -10.03 -5.59
C ASN A 90 -13.37 -9.89 -4.21
N THR A 91 -13.12 -10.83 -3.30
CA THR A 91 -13.77 -10.85 -1.98
C THR A 91 -13.37 -9.68 -1.08
N HIS A 92 -12.17 -9.12 -1.26
CA HIS A 92 -11.65 -8.03 -0.45
C HIS A 92 -12.03 -6.64 -1.02
N LEU A 93 -11.77 -6.40 -2.31
CA LEU A 93 -11.97 -5.07 -2.95
C LEU A 93 -13.18 -4.97 -3.88
N GLY A 94 -13.86 -6.08 -4.19
CA GLY A 94 -14.87 -6.09 -5.26
C GLY A 94 -14.26 -5.89 -6.65
N ALA A 95 -15.03 -5.33 -7.58
CA ALA A 95 -14.53 -4.99 -8.91
C ALA A 95 -13.53 -3.82 -8.85
N HIS A 96 -12.38 -3.96 -9.51
CA HIS A 96 -11.30 -2.98 -9.42
C HIS A 96 -10.30 -3.08 -10.59
N THR A 97 -9.50 -2.03 -10.75
CA THR A 97 -8.30 -2.01 -11.60
C THR A 97 -7.10 -1.57 -10.77
N ILE A 98 -6.00 -2.33 -10.85
CA ILE A 98 -4.69 -1.96 -10.29
C ILE A 98 -3.70 -2.03 -11.44
N CYS A 99 -3.04 -0.92 -11.74
CA CYS A 99 -2.16 -0.78 -12.90
C CYS A 99 -0.86 -0.08 -12.53
N GLN A 100 0.28 -0.65 -12.91
CA GLN A 100 1.57 0.03 -12.82
C GLN A 100 1.82 0.86 -14.08
N SER A 101 2.29 2.10 -13.92
CA SER A 101 2.69 2.95 -15.04
C SER A 101 3.77 2.28 -15.90
N THR A 102 3.70 2.44 -17.22
CA THR A 102 4.75 1.96 -18.13
C THR A 102 5.98 2.85 -18.16
N THR A 103 5.87 4.10 -17.69
CA THR A 103 6.97 5.07 -17.68
C THR A 103 7.70 5.12 -16.34
N ASP A 104 7.01 4.80 -15.24
CA ASP A 104 7.61 4.72 -13.90
C ASP A 104 7.05 3.51 -13.11
N GLN A 105 7.91 2.54 -12.82
CA GLN A 105 7.53 1.35 -12.03
C GLN A 105 7.18 1.67 -10.57
N SER A 106 7.55 2.84 -10.08
CA SER A 106 7.23 3.31 -8.74
C SER A 106 5.83 3.92 -8.66
N GLU A 107 5.11 4.03 -9.77
CA GLU A 107 3.75 4.58 -9.78
C GLU A 107 2.72 3.48 -10.06
N VAL A 108 1.82 3.29 -9.10
CA VAL A 108 0.67 2.40 -9.25
C VAL A 108 -0.61 3.19 -9.14
N TYR A 109 -1.55 2.91 -10.04
CA TYR A 109 -2.85 3.53 -10.09
C TYR A 109 -3.92 2.52 -9.73
N VAL A 110 -4.87 2.95 -8.91
CA VAL A 110 -5.98 2.11 -8.45
C VAL A 110 -7.31 2.79 -8.77
N GLN A 111 -8.27 2.00 -9.23
CA GLN A 111 -9.68 2.38 -9.36
C GLN A 111 -10.54 1.28 -8.73
N LEU A 112 -11.46 1.64 -7.84
CA LEU A 112 -12.39 0.71 -7.21
C LEU A 112 -13.81 1.00 -7.69
N LYS A 113 -14.61 -0.04 -7.95
CA LYS A 113 -16.04 0.14 -8.23
C LYS A 113 -16.79 0.67 -7.02
N THR A 114 -16.46 0.16 -5.83
CA THR A 114 -17.06 0.59 -4.57
C THR A 114 -16.04 1.45 -3.80
N PRO A 115 -16.27 2.77 -3.68
CA PRO A 115 -15.42 3.66 -2.90
C PRO A 115 -15.31 3.25 -1.42
N LEU A 116 -14.23 3.70 -0.78
CA LEU A 116 -13.89 3.49 0.62
C LEU A 116 -13.70 4.86 1.32
N PRO A 117 -14.76 5.62 1.59
CA PRO A 117 -14.64 6.97 2.15
C PRO A 117 -14.20 6.96 3.63
N SER A 118 -14.42 5.87 4.36
CA SER A 118 -14.13 5.74 5.79
C SER A 118 -12.89 4.89 6.09
N THR A 119 -12.19 4.38 5.07
CA THR A 119 -11.06 3.49 5.25
C THR A 119 -10.03 3.72 4.16
N ARG A 120 -8.77 3.87 4.54
CA ARG A 120 -7.70 4.05 3.55
C ARG A 120 -7.41 2.74 2.84
N LEU A 121 -7.12 2.81 1.55
CA LEU A 121 -6.53 1.73 0.79
C LEU A 121 -5.01 1.90 0.84
N CYS A 122 -4.30 0.84 1.22
CA CYS A 122 -2.85 0.81 1.31
C CYS A 122 -2.26 -0.04 0.19
N VAL A 123 -1.25 0.47 -0.50
CA VAL A 123 -0.47 -0.22 -1.53
C VAL A 123 0.97 -0.35 -1.06
N ILE A 124 1.50 -1.57 -1.07
CA ILE A 124 2.83 -1.91 -0.61
C ILE A 124 3.65 -2.42 -1.80
N PRO A 125 4.80 -1.80 -2.13
CA PRO A 125 5.64 -2.27 -3.21
C PRO A 125 6.24 -3.63 -2.86
N THR A 126 6.15 -4.59 -3.78
CA THR A 126 6.75 -5.90 -3.63
C THR A 126 7.59 -6.26 -4.85
N TYR A 127 8.53 -7.17 -4.65
CA TYR A 127 9.20 -7.91 -5.70
C TYR A 127 8.83 -9.37 -5.59
N THR A 128 8.56 -10.01 -6.72
CA THR A 128 8.18 -11.42 -6.78
C THR A 128 9.03 -12.18 -7.77
N THR A 129 9.60 -13.27 -7.29
CA THR A 129 10.37 -14.26 -8.07
C THR A 129 9.89 -15.65 -7.72
N SER A 130 9.53 -16.42 -8.74
CA SER A 130 8.97 -17.77 -8.62
C SER A 130 7.84 -17.80 -7.57
N ASP A 131 8.13 -18.24 -6.35
CA ASP A 131 7.14 -18.49 -5.30
C ASP A 131 7.24 -17.56 -4.08
N ARG A 132 8.15 -16.57 -4.11
CA ARG A 132 8.37 -15.65 -2.99
C ARG A 132 8.03 -14.22 -3.38
N SER A 133 7.29 -13.56 -2.49
CA SER A 133 7.06 -12.11 -2.52
C SER A 133 7.85 -11.45 -1.39
N ILE A 134 8.55 -10.38 -1.73
CA ILE A 134 9.44 -9.62 -0.85
C ILE A 134 8.93 -8.18 -0.88
N PHE A 135 8.43 -7.64 0.23
CA PHE A 135 8.12 -6.20 0.27
C PHE A 135 9.40 -5.37 0.09
N LEU A 136 9.29 -4.20 -0.52
CA LEU A 136 10.43 -3.35 -0.87
C LEU A 136 10.44 -2.03 -0.10
N GLY A 137 9.33 -1.68 0.56
CA GLY A 137 9.22 -0.47 1.34
C GLY A 137 7.88 -0.33 2.04
N GLU A 138 7.64 0.89 2.52
CA GLU A 138 6.46 1.27 3.30
C GLU A 138 5.15 1.18 2.52
N ALA A 139 4.05 1.08 3.27
CA ALA A 139 2.71 1.15 2.73
C ALA A 139 2.36 2.61 2.40
N ARG A 140 1.83 2.85 1.20
CA ARG A 140 1.27 4.15 0.81
C ARG A 140 -0.24 4.04 0.90
N CYS A 141 -0.85 4.84 1.77
CA CYS A 141 -2.26 4.72 2.11
C CYS A 141 -3.02 6.02 1.84
N GLN A 142 -4.17 5.93 1.19
CA GLN A 142 -5.06 7.08 0.97
C GLN A 142 -6.53 6.67 0.87
N PHE A 143 -7.44 7.63 1.03
CA PHE A 143 -8.87 7.40 0.86
C PHE A 143 -9.23 7.29 -0.62
N ILE A 144 -10.23 6.45 -0.90
CA ILE A 144 -10.76 6.24 -2.25
C ILE A 144 -12.21 6.73 -2.23
N GLU A 145 -12.44 7.98 -2.57
CA GLU A 145 -13.72 8.66 -2.32
C GLU A 145 -14.73 8.51 -3.47
N SER A 146 -14.24 8.17 -4.67
CA SER A 146 -15.01 8.11 -5.90
C SER A 146 -14.53 6.98 -6.81
N ASN A 147 -15.46 6.34 -7.50
CA ASN A 147 -15.21 5.30 -8.50
C ASN A 147 -14.89 5.88 -9.90
N LEU A 148 -14.99 7.19 -10.09
CA LEU A 148 -14.68 7.91 -11.32
C LEU A 148 -13.30 8.59 -11.29
N LYS A 149 -12.43 8.21 -10.35
CA LYS A 149 -11.07 8.72 -10.23
C LYS A 149 -10.02 7.60 -10.29
N LEU A 150 -8.88 7.89 -10.91
CA LEU A 150 -7.67 7.08 -10.80
C LEU A 150 -6.81 7.62 -9.66
N TYR A 151 -6.57 6.80 -8.65
CA TYR A 151 -5.78 7.18 -7.48
C TYR A 151 -4.33 6.75 -7.68
N ARG A 152 -3.42 7.72 -7.72
CA ARG A 152 -1.97 7.48 -7.83
C ARG A 152 -1.35 7.16 -6.48
N PHE A 153 -0.63 6.05 -6.41
CA PHE A 153 0.18 5.62 -5.29
C PHE A 153 1.67 5.71 -5.66
N PRO A 154 2.38 6.76 -5.21
CA PRO A 154 3.83 6.86 -5.41
C PRO A 154 4.55 5.95 -4.41
N LEU A 155 5.07 4.83 -4.89
CA LEU A 155 5.71 3.79 -4.09
C LEU A 155 7.17 4.13 -3.79
N VAL A 156 7.63 3.74 -2.61
CA VAL A 156 8.98 4.02 -2.12
C VAL A 156 9.69 2.71 -1.77
N LYS A 157 10.96 2.58 -2.17
CA LYS A 157 11.82 1.45 -1.79
C LYS A 157 12.70 1.79 -0.59
N ASN A 158 12.13 1.73 0.62
CA ASN A 158 12.84 2.05 1.86
C ASN A 158 12.98 0.85 2.82
N ARG A 159 12.72 -0.39 2.36
CA ARG A 159 13.05 -1.60 3.14
C ARG A 159 14.55 -1.83 3.09
N ASP A 160 15.22 -1.50 4.19
CA ASP A 160 16.63 -1.79 4.48
C ASP A 160 17.61 -1.24 3.42
N TYR A 161 18.37 -0.20 3.78
CA TYR A 161 19.17 0.66 2.88
C TYR A 161 20.38 -0.05 2.23
N GLY A 162 20.13 -1.12 1.48
CA GLY A 162 21.13 -1.82 0.68
C GLY A 162 20.59 -3.10 0.03
N LYS A 163 20.09 -4.06 0.83
CA LYS A 163 19.79 -5.43 0.37
C LYS A 163 18.76 -5.47 -0.77
N TYR A 164 17.73 -4.61 -0.72
CA TYR A 164 16.59 -4.65 -1.63
C TYR A 164 16.53 -3.47 -2.61
N GLN A 165 17.50 -2.56 -2.59
CA GLN A 165 17.45 -1.32 -3.37
C GLN A 165 17.45 -1.56 -4.88
N ASN A 166 18.14 -2.61 -5.34
CA ASN A 166 18.23 -2.96 -6.76
C ASN A 166 17.04 -3.79 -7.27
N PHE A 167 16.11 -4.15 -6.39
CA PHE A 167 14.94 -4.92 -6.77
C PHE A 167 13.95 -3.97 -7.46
N GLN A 168 13.46 -4.40 -8.62
CA GLN A 168 12.38 -3.69 -9.32
C GLN A 168 11.05 -3.90 -8.59
N ILE A 169 10.14 -2.94 -8.69
CA ILE A 169 8.76 -3.15 -8.26
C ILE A 169 8.07 -3.88 -9.41
N ASN A 170 7.77 -5.17 -9.25
CA ASN A 170 7.03 -5.96 -10.26
C ASN A 170 5.73 -6.56 -9.72
N SER A 171 5.39 -6.22 -8.48
CA SER A 171 4.15 -6.60 -7.84
C SER A 171 3.82 -5.63 -6.72
N VAL A 172 2.56 -5.66 -6.29
CA VAL A 172 2.10 -4.95 -5.09
C VAL A 172 1.20 -5.84 -4.25
N MET A 173 1.23 -5.56 -2.95
CA MET A 173 0.19 -6.00 -2.02
C MET A 173 -0.75 -4.83 -1.74
N VAL A 174 -2.05 -5.03 -1.94
CA VAL A 174 -3.08 -4.01 -1.75
C VAL A 174 -4.05 -4.48 -0.67
N MET A 175 -4.36 -3.63 0.29
CA MET A 175 -5.29 -3.97 1.38
C MET A 175 -5.95 -2.73 1.96
N LYS A 176 -7.14 -2.91 2.53
CA LYS A 176 -7.79 -1.88 3.35
C LYS A 176 -7.03 -1.73 4.66
N GLU A 177 -6.83 -0.51 5.12
CA GLU A 177 -6.33 -0.23 6.47
C GLU A 177 -7.43 -0.54 7.49
N ALA A 178 -7.50 -1.80 7.88
CA ALA A 178 -8.45 -2.28 8.87
C ALA A 178 -7.73 -3.20 9.86
N SER A 179 -8.26 -3.25 11.08
CA SER A 179 -7.75 -4.11 12.14
C SER A 179 -8.49 -5.44 12.12
N TYR A 180 -7.75 -6.54 12.23
CA TYR A 180 -8.29 -7.89 12.30
C TYR A 180 -7.60 -8.67 13.41
N PHE A 181 -8.35 -9.53 14.10
CA PHE A 181 -7.78 -10.46 15.07
C PHE A 181 -7.07 -11.60 14.33
N PHE A 182 -5.76 -11.70 14.43
CA PHE A 182 -4.98 -12.80 13.85
C PHE A 182 -4.71 -13.88 14.90
N ASP A 183 -4.89 -15.14 14.51
CA ASP A 183 -4.63 -16.31 15.35
C ASP A 183 -3.12 -16.50 15.58
N SER A 184 -2.74 -17.66 16.14
CA SER A 184 -1.33 -18.04 16.29
C SER A 184 -0.53 -17.79 15.01
N PRO A 185 0.66 -17.17 15.07
CA PRO A 185 1.41 -16.75 16.27
C PRO A 185 1.22 -15.27 16.67
N PHE A 186 0.23 -14.55 16.12
CA PHE A 186 -0.05 -13.16 16.50
C PHE A 186 -0.82 -13.05 17.82
N TYR A 187 -1.92 -13.79 17.94
CA TYR A 187 -2.86 -13.77 19.08
C TYR A 187 -3.33 -12.37 19.51
N ARG A 188 -3.54 -11.47 18.54
CA ARG A 188 -3.94 -10.08 18.79
C ARG A 188 -4.51 -9.44 17.55
N ASP A 189 -5.22 -8.33 17.75
CA ASP A 189 -5.62 -7.43 16.68
C ASP A 189 -4.40 -6.77 16.04
N GLN A 190 -4.29 -6.85 14.71
CA GLN A 190 -3.28 -6.15 13.93
C GLN A 190 -3.94 -5.41 12.78
N ILE A 191 -3.37 -4.24 12.44
CA ILE A 191 -3.66 -3.59 11.17
C ILE A 191 -3.16 -4.52 10.06
N SER A 192 -3.96 -4.67 8.99
CA SER A 192 -3.70 -5.57 7.86
C SER A 192 -2.26 -5.48 7.33
N TYR A 193 -1.76 -4.27 7.06
CA TYR A 193 -0.42 -4.09 6.50
C TYR A 193 0.70 -4.36 7.52
N ASP A 194 0.44 -4.09 8.81
CA ASP A 194 1.39 -4.43 9.88
C ASP A 194 1.55 -5.95 10.00
N ALA A 195 0.44 -6.70 9.90
CA ALA A 195 0.47 -8.16 9.90
C ALA A 195 1.28 -8.71 8.71
N PHE A 196 1.13 -8.11 7.52
CA PHE A 196 1.94 -8.44 6.35
C PHE A 196 3.44 -8.16 6.56
N PHE A 197 3.80 -7.02 7.17
CA PHE A 197 5.19 -6.71 7.48
C PHE A 197 5.79 -7.68 8.50
N ILE A 198 5.06 -8.00 9.57
CA ILE A 198 5.49 -8.98 10.57
C ILE A 198 5.70 -10.35 9.92
N CYS A 199 4.76 -10.81 9.09
CA CYS A 199 4.92 -12.03 8.29
C CYS A 199 6.23 -11.98 7.48
N SER A 200 6.40 -10.92 6.69
CA SER A 200 7.50 -10.82 5.74
C SER A 200 8.87 -10.75 6.41
N VAL A 201 8.96 -10.05 7.55
CA VAL A 201 10.19 -9.95 8.34
C VAL A 201 10.53 -11.29 8.99
N ASN A 202 9.56 -11.99 9.59
CA ASN A 202 9.81 -13.28 10.22
C ASN A 202 10.22 -14.36 9.20
N LEU A 203 9.60 -14.36 8.02
CA LEU A 203 9.95 -15.28 6.95
C LEU A 203 11.36 -15.01 6.39
N ASP A 204 11.79 -13.75 6.30
CA ASP A 204 13.09 -13.36 5.75
C ASP A 204 14.23 -13.54 6.75
N LEU A 205 14.04 -13.14 8.01
CA LEU A 205 15.09 -13.21 9.04
C LEU A 205 15.19 -14.58 9.71
N TYR A 206 14.07 -15.25 9.93
CA TYR A 206 14.01 -16.48 10.74
C TYR A 206 13.52 -17.69 9.96
N GLY A 207 13.08 -17.52 8.71
CA GLY A 207 12.48 -18.61 7.93
C GLY A 207 11.12 -19.08 8.47
N ASP A 208 10.49 -18.33 9.39
CA ASP A 208 9.24 -18.73 10.02
C ASP A 208 8.03 -18.31 9.18
N SER A 209 7.40 -19.28 8.52
CA SER A 209 6.22 -19.04 7.68
C SER A 209 4.93 -18.87 8.47
N ARG A 210 4.88 -19.23 9.76
CA ARG A 210 3.62 -19.32 10.52
C ARG A 210 2.89 -17.98 10.60
N TYR A 211 3.63 -16.87 10.72
CA TYR A 211 3.06 -15.52 10.65
C TYR A 211 2.44 -15.23 9.28
N CYS A 212 3.06 -15.71 8.20
CA CYS A 212 2.50 -15.56 6.86
C CYS A 212 1.29 -16.44 6.64
N ASP A 213 1.27 -17.65 7.19
CA ASP A 213 0.13 -18.57 7.08
C ASP A 213 -1.09 -18.00 7.84
N ALA A 214 -0.87 -17.44 9.04
CA ALA A 214 -1.89 -16.73 9.80
C ALA A 214 -2.37 -15.43 9.13
N PHE A 215 -1.48 -14.68 8.48
CA PHE A 215 -1.88 -13.52 7.68
C PHE A 215 -2.74 -13.94 6.49
N LYS A 216 -2.30 -14.96 5.74
CA LYS A 216 -2.98 -15.46 4.55
C LYS A 216 -4.37 -16.02 4.85
N SER A 217 -4.56 -16.65 6.02
CA SER A 217 -5.84 -17.26 6.39
C SER A 217 -6.98 -16.24 6.51
N LYS A 218 -6.68 -14.96 6.74
CA LYS A 218 -7.71 -13.90 6.72
C LYS A 218 -8.17 -13.54 5.31
N GLY A 219 -7.29 -13.63 4.32
CA GLY A 219 -7.64 -13.30 2.93
C GLY A 219 -7.97 -11.83 2.68
N GLU A 220 -7.63 -10.93 3.62
CA GLU A 220 -7.97 -9.51 3.57
C GLU A 220 -6.91 -8.70 2.80
N TYR A 221 -6.62 -9.13 1.57
CA TYR A 221 -5.66 -8.50 0.68
C TYR A 221 -5.90 -8.86 -0.79
N VAL A 222 -5.33 -8.07 -1.68
CA VAL A 222 -5.18 -8.36 -3.11
C VAL A 222 -3.69 -8.32 -3.44
N PHE A 223 -3.19 -9.42 -3.99
CA PHE A 223 -1.83 -9.48 -4.53
C PHE A 223 -1.88 -9.33 -6.05
N LYS A 224 -1.18 -8.32 -6.59
CA LYS A 224 -1.14 -8.04 -8.02
C LYS A 224 0.29 -8.11 -8.52
N LYS A 225 0.55 -9.00 -9.47
CA LYS A 225 1.79 -9.02 -10.27
C LYS A 225 1.57 -8.23 -11.57
N PHE A 226 2.61 -7.55 -12.04
CA PHE A 226 2.63 -6.80 -13.31
C PHE A 226 3.41 -7.54 -14.39
#